data_AF-A0A7Z0Q3Q0-F1
#
_entry.id   AF-A0A7Z0Q3Q0-F1
#
_cell.length_a   1.000
_cell.length_b   1.000
_cell.length_c   1.000
_cell.angle_alpha   90.00
_cell.angle_beta   90.00
_cell.angle_gamma   90.00
#
_symmetry.space_group_name_H-M   'P 1'
#
loop_
_entity.id
_entity.type
_entity.pdbx_description
1 polymer ?
#
loop_
_entity_poly.entity_id
_entity_poly.type
_entity_poly.pdbx_seq_one_letter_code
_entity_poly.pdbx_strand_id
1 'polypeptide(L)'
;MIHEVDEGLRRLLGESGLEASGIEVVFDAPTRDWAARRSAPTVCVFLYDIREDAARRGAGAGEVYDADGHLVARRSPPRWFDLTYLVTAWASRPQDEHRLLSQVLTCLVATDTLPARLLTGTLAELGLTVTLDTAGAAADVPAAAD
;
A
#
# COMPACT_ATOMS: atom_id res chain seq x y z
N MET A 1 5.79 8.50 -5.32
CA MET A 1 5.69 7.03 -5.21
C MET A 1 4.95 6.57 -3.97
N ILE A 2 5.42 6.72 -2.71
CA ILE A 2 4.63 6.21 -1.55
C ILE A 2 3.20 6.76 -1.53
N HIS A 3 3.03 8.08 -1.69
CA HIS A 3 1.70 8.70 -1.78
C HIS A 3 0.85 8.23 -2.97
N GLU A 4 1.46 7.70 -4.04
CA GLU A 4 0.76 7.14 -5.19
C GLU A 4 0.34 5.68 -4.92
N VAL A 5 1.08 4.95 -4.07
CA VAL A 5 0.64 3.66 -3.53
C VAL A 5 -0.53 3.87 -2.58
N ASP A 6 -0.46 4.85 -1.69
CA ASP A 6 -1.57 5.22 -0.79
C ASP A 6 -2.85 5.53 -1.58
N GLU A 7 -2.71 6.30 -2.66
CA GLU A 7 -3.84 6.61 -3.54
C GLU A 7 -4.35 5.38 -4.30
N GLY A 8 -3.47 4.50 -4.77
CA GLY A 8 -3.86 3.22 -5.37
C GLY A 8 -4.66 2.34 -4.40
N LEU A 9 -4.19 2.22 -3.16
CA LEU A 9 -4.88 1.49 -2.09
C LEU A 9 -6.22 2.14 -1.72
N ARG A 10 -6.28 3.47 -1.64
CA ARG A 10 -7.53 4.21 -1.39
C ARG A 10 -8.58 3.86 -2.43
N ARG A 11 -8.22 3.93 -3.72
CA ARG A 11 -9.15 3.61 -4.81
C ARG A 11 -9.55 2.15 -4.83
N LEU A 12 -8.60 1.24 -4.58
CA LEU A 12 -8.88 -0.18 -4.47
C LEU A 12 -9.92 -0.46 -3.38
N LEU A 13 -9.73 0.12 -2.19
CA LEU A 13 -10.70 -0.02 -1.09
C LEU A 13 -12.01 0.72 -1.37
N GLY A 14 -12.00 1.80 -2.16
CA GLY A 14 -13.22 2.43 -2.67
C GLY A 14 -14.10 1.46 -3.48
N GLU A 15 -13.50 0.53 -4.23
CA GLU A 15 -14.23 -0.50 -4.99
C GLU A 15 -14.95 -1.52 -4.08
N SER A 16 -14.59 -1.61 -2.79
CA SER A 16 -15.24 -2.52 -1.83
C SER A 16 -16.62 -2.06 -1.34
N GLY A 17 -17.03 -0.82 -1.63
CA GLY A 17 -18.31 -0.24 -1.19
C GLY A 17 -18.33 0.31 0.25
N LEU A 18 -17.17 0.40 0.91
CA LEU A 18 -17.03 0.99 2.24
C LEU A 18 -17.51 2.45 2.28
N GLU A 19 -17.01 3.29 1.36
CA GLU A 19 -17.37 4.71 1.30
C GLU A 19 -18.87 4.91 1.01
N ALA A 20 -19.46 4.07 0.15
CA ALA A 20 -20.89 4.08 -0.13
C ALA A 20 -21.74 3.74 1.11
N SER A 21 -21.15 3.05 2.08
CA SER A 21 -21.77 2.70 3.37
C SER A 21 -21.45 3.71 4.47
N GLY A 22 -20.83 4.85 4.13
CA GLY A 22 -20.46 5.91 5.07
C GLY A 22 -19.25 5.57 5.96
N ILE A 23 -18.46 4.56 5.58
CA ILE A 23 -17.26 4.15 6.29
C ILE A 23 -16.08 4.95 5.74
N GLU A 24 -15.35 5.63 6.63
CA GLU A 24 -14.16 6.39 6.26
C GLU A 24 -12.97 5.44 6.03
N VAL A 25 -12.09 5.75 5.07
CA VAL A 25 -10.80 5.08 4.88
C VAL A 25 -9.68 6.10 5.05
N VAL A 26 -8.82 5.91 6.05
CA VAL A 26 -7.70 6.83 6.33
C VAL A 26 -6.36 6.12 6.36
N PHE A 27 -5.28 6.90 6.24
CA PHE A 27 -3.91 6.40 6.16
C PHE A 27 -3.01 6.85 7.33
N ASP A 28 -3.62 7.48 8.34
CA ASP A 28 -2.91 7.95 9.53
C ASP A 28 -2.62 6.80 10.49
N ALA A 29 -1.55 6.91 11.28
CA ALA A 29 -1.27 5.95 12.35
C ALA A 29 -2.43 5.93 13.38
N PRO A 30 -2.94 4.74 13.74
CA PRO A 30 -4.01 4.62 14.72
C PRO A 30 -3.44 4.84 16.13
N THR A 31 -3.54 6.07 16.64
CA THR A 31 -3.13 6.43 18.01
C THR A 31 -4.35 6.52 18.93
N ARG A 32 -4.15 6.41 20.26
CA ARG A 32 -5.22 6.60 21.26
C ARG A 32 -5.99 7.91 21.08
N ASP A 33 -5.27 9.02 20.93
CA ASP A 33 -5.86 10.34 20.73
C ASP A 33 -6.64 10.43 19.42
N TRP A 34 -6.17 9.74 18.38
CA TRP A 34 -6.87 9.65 17.11
C TRP A 34 -8.16 8.85 17.24
N ALA A 35 -8.14 7.74 17.99
CA ALA A 35 -9.32 6.89 18.20
C ALA A 35 -10.40 7.62 19.01
N ALA A 36 -9.98 8.37 20.04
CA ALA A 36 -10.87 9.17 20.88
C ALA A 36 -11.63 10.27 20.12
N ARG A 37 -11.11 10.73 18.98
CA ARG A 37 -11.77 11.77 18.15
C ARG A 37 -12.81 11.22 17.19
N ARG A 38 -12.95 9.91 17.06
CA ARG A 38 -13.85 9.30 16.06
C ARG A 38 -15.23 8.99 16.60
N SER A 39 -16.22 9.35 15.80
CA SER A 39 -17.64 9.05 16.03
C SER A 39 -18.25 8.13 14.96
N ALA A 40 -17.56 7.94 13.82
CA ALA A 40 -18.02 7.13 12.70
C ALA A 40 -17.15 5.87 12.49
N PRO A 41 -17.73 4.76 11.99
CA PRO A 41 -16.98 3.58 11.60
C PRO A 41 -15.86 3.93 10.61
N THR A 42 -14.65 3.45 10.85
CA THR A 42 -13.47 3.81 10.04
C THR A 42 -12.53 2.62 9.85
N VAL A 43 -12.00 2.50 8.64
CA VAL A 43 -10.85 1.65 8.31
C VAL A 43 -9.60 2.51 8.26
N CYS A 44 -8.54 2.06 8.92
CA CYS A 44 -7.22 2.68 8.88
C CYS A 44 -6.23 1.77 8.18
N VAL A 45 -5.47 2.34 7.24
CA VAL A 45 -4.49 1.68 6.38
C VAL A 45 -3.15 2.37 6.60
N PHE A 46 -2.47 2.01 7.68
CA PHE A 46 -1.26 2.68 8.13
C PHE A 46 -0.01 2.03 7.52
N LEU A 47 0.89 2.81 6.93
CA LEU A 47 2.19 2.32 6.46
C LEU A 47 3.09 2.00 7.66
N TYR A 48 3.20 0.71 7.97
CA TYR A 48 3.87 0.18 9.16
C TYR A 48 5.37 -0.02 8.96
N ASP A 49 5.79 -0.53 7.79
CA ASP A 49 7.21 -0.79 7.50
C ASP A 49 7.55 -0.50 6.03
N ILE A 50 8.81 -0.14 5.78
CA ILE A 50 9.38 0.10 4.46
C ILE A 50 10.72 -0.63 4.38
N ARG A 51 10.84 -1.61 3.49
CA ARG A 51 12.06 -2.39 3.31
C ARG A 51 12.53 -2.34 1.87
N GLU A 52 13.82 -2.15 1.64
CA GLU A 52 14.38 -2.34 0.29
C GLU A 52 14.56 -3.85 0.03
N ASP A 53 13.99 -4.34 -1.07
CA ASP A 53 14.32 -5.67 -1.59
C ASP A 53 15.66 -5.60 -2.33
N ALA A 54 16.73 -5.77 -1.54
CA ALA A 54 18.09 -5.78 -2.04
C ALA A 54 18.40 -6.98 -2.95
N ALA A 55 17.60 -8.07 -2.90
CA ALA A 55 17.79 -9.24 -3.75
C ALA A 55 17.34 -8.96 -5.19
N ARG A 56 16.32 -8.11 -5.38
CA ARG A 56 15.91 -7.59 -6.70
C ARG A 56 16.79 -6.49 -7.24
N ARG A 57 17.84 -6.07 -6.51
CA ARG A 57 18.78 -5.08 -6.99
C ARG A 57 19.54 -5.66 -8.19
N GLY A 58 19.25 -5.15 -9.39
CA GLY A 58 19.99 -5.52 -10.58
C GLY A 58 21.48 -5.23 -10.41
N ALA A 59 22.34 -6.19 -10.80
CA ALA A 59 23.77 -5.94 -10.90
C ALA A 59 24.03 -5.06 -12.13
N GLY A 60 24.52 -3.83 -11.90
CA GLY A 60 25.01 -2.97 -12.96
C GLY A 60 24.25 -1.65 -13.07
N ALA A 61 24.96 -0.54 -12.87
CA ALA A 61 24.54 0.71 -13.48
C ALA A 61 24.63 0.51 -15.00
N GLY A 62 23.49 0.58 -15.70
CA GLY A 62 23.45 0.44 -17.15
C GLY A 62 24.05 1.68 -17.80
N GLU A 63 25.09 1.51 -18.59
CA GLU A 63 25.63 2.57 -19.43
C GLU A 63 24.74 2.75 -20.66
N VAL A 64 24.24 3.97 -20.86
CA VAL A 64 23.40 4.36 -22.00
C VAL A 64 24.32 5.03 -23.01
N TYR A 65 24.38 4.45 -24.21
CA TYR A 65 25.17 4.95 -25.32
C TYR A 65 24.26 5.61 -26.37
N ASP A 66 24.74 6.65 -27.05
CA ASP A 66 24.05 7.21 -28.22
C ASP A 66 24.29 6.36 -29.49
N ALA A 67 23.72 6.79 -30.61
CA ALA A 67 23.86 6.10 -31.89
C ALA A 67 25.30 6.07 -32.42
N ASP A 68 26.16 6.97 -31.93
CA ASP A 68 27.57 7.07 -32.29
C ASP A 68 28.48 6.30 -31.30
N GLY A 69 27.89 5.65 -30.29
CA GLY A 69 28.59 4.83 -29.30
C GLY A 69 29.24 5.63 -28.17
N HIS A 70 28.88 6.90 -27.98
CA HIS A 70 29.32 7.68 -26.82
C HIS A 70 28.43 7.45 -25.61
N LEU A 71 29.06 7.33 -24.43
CA LEU A 71 28.34 7.24 -23.17
C LEU A 71 27.59 8.55 -22.89
N VAL A 72 26.26 8.52 -22.97
CA VAL A 72 25.40 9.69 -22.74
C VAL A 72 24.72 9.68 -21.38
N ALA A 73 24.59 8.51 -20.72
CA ALA A 73 24.13 8.45 -19.34
C ALA A 73 24.56 7.16 -18.62
N ARG A 74 24.57 7.19 -17.28
CA ARG A 74 24.56 5.98 -16.45
C ARG A 74 23.22 5.88 -15.74
N ARG A 75 22.47 4.81 -15.99
CA ARG A 75 21.23 4.50 -15.25
C ARG A 75 21.59 3.70 -14.01
N SER A 76 21.23 4.21 -12.84
CA SER A 76 21.21 3.38 -11.64
C SER A 76 20.15 2.29 -11.79
N PRO A 77 20.41 1.05 -11.34
CA PRO A 77 19.41 0.00 -11.35
C PRO A 77 18.20 0.44 -10.50
N PRO A 78 16.96 0.05 -10.89
CA PRO A 78 15.78 0.36 -10.12
C PRO A 78 15.91 -0.24 -8.71
N ARG A 79 15.45 0.51 -7.71
CA ARG A 79 15.31 0.02 -6.34
C ARG A 79 13.89 -0.48 -6.13
N TRP A 80 13.79 -1.66 -5.54
CA TRP A 80 12.52 -2.27 -5.19
C TRP A 80 12.31 -2.10 -3.68
N PHE A 81 11.09 -1.72 -3.30
CA PHE A 81 10.73 -1.55 -1.91
C PHE A 81 9.44 -2.30 -1.62
N ASP A 82 9.44 -3.02 -0.50
CA ASP A 82 8.25 -3.58 0.12
C ASP A 82 7.67 -2.54 1.07
N LEU A 83 6.38 -2.25 0.90
CA LEU A 83 5.61 -1.34 1.76
C LEU A 83 4.59 -2.18 2.52
N THR A 84 4.80 -2.34 3.82
CA THR A 84 3.92 -3.13 4.68
C THR A 84 2.88 -2.21 5.29
N TYR A 85 1.61 -2.42 4.96
CA TYR A 85 0.49 -1.68 5.54
C TYR A 85 -0.22 -2.51 6.61
N LEU A 86 -0.47 -1.91 7.77
CA LEU A 86 -1.33 -2.44 8.81
C LEU A 86 -2.76 -1.92 8.63
N VAL A 87 -3.70 -2.84 8.43
CA VAL A 87 -5.13 -2.52 8.32
C VAL A 87 -5.81 -2.75 9.66
N THR A 88 -6.49 -1.72 10.18
CA THR A 88 -7.31 -1.79 11.39
C THR A 88 -8.71 -1.26 11.12
N ALA A 89 -9.70 -1.72 11.89
CA ALA A 89 -11.07 -1.24 11.82
C ALA A 89 -11.52 -0.73 13.19
N TRP A 90 -12.27 0.35 13.18
CA TRP A 90 -12.72 1.07 14.38
C TRP A 90 -14.22 1.25 14.31
N ALA A 91 -14.95 0.67 15.25
CA ALA A 91 -16.39 0.79 15.35
C ALA A 91 -16.84 0.71 16.82
N SER A 92 -18.12 0.95 17.09
CA SER A 92 -18.61 0.91 18.48
C SER A 92 -18.63 -0.50 19.09
N ARG A 93 -18.59 -1.55 18.25
CA ARG A 93 -18.63 -2.95 18.69
C ARG A 93 -17.55 -3.75 17.96
N PRO A 94 -16.84 -4.66 18.65
CA PRO A 94 -15.85 -5.54 18.02
C PRO A 94 -16.41 -6.37 16.85
N GLN A 95 -17.68 -6.76 16.91
CA GLN A 95 -18.32 -7.51 15.83
C GLN A 95 -18.46 -6.68 14.56
N ASP A 96 -18.68 -5.37 14.69
CA ASP A 96 -18.76 -4.46 13.55
C ASP A 96 -17.35 -4.20 12.99
N GLU A 97 -16.33 -4.10 13.84
CA GLU A 97 -14.92 -4.06 13.41
C GLU A 97 -14.54 -5.30 12.60
N HIS A 98 -14.91 -6.49 13.06
CA HIS A 98 -14.65 -7.73 12.33
C HIS A 98 -15.40 -7.79 10.99
N ARG A 99 -16.62 -7.24 10.91
CA ARG A 99 -17.36 -7.15 9.64
C ARG A 99 -16.65 -6.22 8.65
N LEU A 100 -16.17 -5.06 9.11
CA LEU A 100 -15.37 -4.15 8.31
C LEU A 100 -14.09 -4.82 7.80
N LEU A 101 -13.35 -5.50 8.68
CA LEU A 101 -12.15 -6.23 8.31
C LEU A 101 -12.45 -7.35 7.32
N SER A 102 -13.57 -8.06 7.47
CA SER A 102 -13.98 -9.10 6.52
C SER A 102 -14.28 -8.53 5.13
N GLN A 103 -14.90 -7.35 5.05
CA GLN A 103 -15.16 -6.67 3.79
C GLN A 103 -13.86 -6.20 3.13
N VAL A 104 -12.96 -5.57 3.89
CA VAL A 104 -11.64 -5.16 3.41
C VAL A 104 -10.84 -6.38 2.92
N LEU A 105 -10.80 -7.44 3.72
CA LEU A 105 -10.08 -8.67 3.37
C LEU A 105 -10.60 -9.25 2.06
N THR A 106 -11.92 -9.31 1.86
CA THR A 106 -12.54 -9.80 0.62
C THR A 106 -12.08 -9.00 -0.60
N CYS A 107 -11.95 -7.67 -0.47
CA CYS A 107 -11.46 -6.81 -1.54
C CYS A 107 -9.97 -7.07 -1.85
N LEU A 108 -9.15 -7.18 -0.81
CA LEU A 108 -7.70 -7.28 -0.98
C LEU A 108 -7.27 -8.66 -1.50
N VAL A 109 -7.85 -9.75 -0.99
CA VAL A 109 -7.53 -11.12 -1.46
C VAL A 109 -7.98 -11.40 -2.89
N ALA A 110 -8.87 -10.57 -3.44
CA ALA A 110 -9.28 -10.64 -4.84
C ALA A 110 -8.29 -9.94 -5.80
N THR A 111 -7.25 -9.29 -5.26
CA THR A 111 -6.36 -8.40 -6.01
C THR A 111 -4.89 -8.71 -5.73
N ASP A 112 -4.29 -9.56 -6.56
CA ASP A 112 -2.84 -9.89 -6.46
C ASP A 112 -1.93 -8.80 -7.02
N THR A 113 -2.50 -7.85 -7.76
CA THR A 113 -1.77 -6.79 -8.46
C THR A 113 -2.65 -5.58 -8.58
N LEU A 114 -2.12 -4.41 -8.22
CA LEU A 114 -2.82 -3.14 -8.33
C LEU A 114 -3.15 -2.91 -9.81
N PRO A 115 -4.44 -2.83 -10.19
CA PRO A 115 -4.82 -2.63 -11.58
C PRO A 115 -4.24 -1.32 -12.12
N ALA A 116 -3.78 -1.31 -13.37
CA ALA A 116 -3.17 -0.13 -13.99
C ALA A 116 -4.07 1.11 -13.95
N ARG A 117 -5.40 0.94 -13.99
CA ARG A 117 -6.38 2.03 -13.85
C ARG A 117 -6.31 2.77 -12.51
N LEU A 118 -5.79 2.12 -11.46
CA LEU A 118 -5.69 2.68 -10.12
C LEU A 118 -4.34 3.39 -9.89
N LEU A 119 -3.34 3.12 -10.72
CA LEU A 119 -2.03 3.75 -10.64
C LEU A 119 -2.08 5.21 -11.12
N THR A 120 -1.25 6.05 -10.53
CA THR A 120 -1.15 7.48 -10.87
C THR A 120 0.29 7.95 -11.00
N GLY A 121 0.46 9.08 -11.68
CA GLY A 121 1.72 9.82 -11.74
C GLY A 121 2.89 8.93 -12.15
N THR A 122 3.97 9.01 -11.39
CA THR A 122 5.22 8.32 -11.70
C THR A 122 5.10 6.80 -11.64
N LEU A 123 4.22 6.24 -10.80
CA LEU A 123 3.95 4.80 -10.78
C LEU A 123 3.26 4.33 -12.07
N ALA A 124 2.31 5.11 -12.59
CA ALA A 124 1.66 4.78 -13.85
C ALA A 124 2.63 4.91 -15.05
N GLU A 125 3.48 5.95 -15.03
CA GLU A 125 4.48 6.20 -16.08
C GLU A 125 5.59 5.15 -16.12
N LEU A 126 5.96 4.57 -14.96
CA LEU A 126 6.96 3.50 -14.88
C LEU A 126 6.57 2.25 -15.66
N GLY A 127 5.27 1.99 -15.84
CA GLY A 127 4.76 0.80 -16.54
C GLY A 127 5.14 -0.52 -15.86
N LEU A 128 5.58 -0.47 -14.60
CA LEU A 128 5.94 -1.64 -13.80
C LEU A 128 4.73 -2.11 -12.98
N THR A 129 4.66 -3.42 -12.78
CA THR A 129 3.62 -4.05 -11.97
C THR A 129 3.84 -3.76 -10.48
N VAL A 130 2.79 -3.29 -9.79
CA VAL A 130 2.77 -3.20 -8.33
C VAL A 130 2.00 -4.41 -7.79
N THR A 131 2.72 -5.38 -7.23
CA THR A 131 2.14 -6.59 -6.65
C THR A 131 1.59 -6.33 -5.26
N LEU A 132 0.50 -7.00 -4.90
CA LEU A 132 -0.07 -6.97 -3.55
C LEU A 132 -0.03 -8.38 -2.98
N ASP A 133 0.34 -8.46 -1.71
CA ASP A 133 0.27 -9.68 -0.93
C ASP A 133 -0.57 -9.39 0.33
N THR A 134 -1.65 -10.16 0.50
CA THR A 134 -2.44 -10.16 1.72
C THR A 134 -2.28 -11.47 2.43
N ALA A 135 -1.70 -11.41 3.65
CA ALA A 135 -1.19 -12.51 4.45
C ALA A 135 0.28 -12.91 4.19
N GLY A 136 1.16 -11.92 3.99
CA GLY A 136 2.61 -12.12 4.07
C GLY A 136 3.02 -12.72 5.41
N ALA A 137 3.96 -13.67 5.38
CA ALA A 137 4.41 -14.42 6.56
C ALA A 137 4.75 -13.48 7.73
N ALA A 138 4.16 -13.75 8.89
CA ALA A 138 4.38 -13.02 10.13
C ALA A 138 5.89 -12.91 10.44
N ALA A 139 6.51 -11.80 10.07
CA ALA A 139 7.81 -11.40 10.59
C ALA A 139 7.57 -10.19 11.49
N ASP A 140 7.47 -10.45 12.80
CA ASP A 140 7.38 -9.47 13.87
C ASP A 140 6.35 -8.35 13.68
N VAL A 141 5.07 -8.69 13.85
CA VAL A 141 4.04 -7.70 14.19
C VAL A 141 4.10 -7.50 15.72
N PRO A 142 4.67 -6.41 16.26
CA PRO A 142 4.54 -6.08 17.66
C PRO A 142 3.06 -5.84 17.98
N ALA A 143 2.65 -6.23 19.18
CA ALA A 143 1.30 -5.98 19.67
C ALA A 143 0.96 -4.49 19.48
N ALA A 144 -0.20 -4.21 18.89
CA ALA A 144 -0.72 -2.85 18.79
C ALA A 144 -0.64 -2.21 20.18
N ALA A 145 0.12 -1.13 20.28
CA ALA A 145 0.46 -0.52 21.56
C ALA A 145 -0.81 -0.13 22.32
N ASP A 146 -0.81 -0.41 23.63
CA ASP A 146 -1.87 -0.09 24.58
C ASP A 146 -2.38 1.35 24.41
#